data_AF-W7TTB6-F1
#
_entry.id   AF-W7TTB6-F1
#
_cell.length_a   1.000
_cell.length_b   1.000
_cell.length_c   1.000
_cell.angle_alpha   90.00
_cell.angle_beta   90.00
_cell.angle_gamma   90.00
#
_symmetry.space_group_name_H-M   'P 1'
#
loop_
_entity.id
_entity.type
_entity.pdbx_description
1 polymer ?
#
loop_
_entity_poly.entity_id
_entity_poly.type
_entity_poly.pdbx_seq_one_letter_code
_entity_poly.pdbx_strand_id
1 'polypeptide(L)'
;MAEERGDEMAGENLGFGFVPGEWNELIGEDIKYKVLTPGHGPIAEVQMMLRCKYVGRLRSTGQIFEVAEDTGYRIGESDTTPALELGLRHMRKGEKGMVHAEAKYGFGPPGRPVVAPGAEVAVPPDAALEYEIEVIDILPPFNPKDAPLEARLGETELKKRHGNGFFHHKDYTRAIRCYQAGLKALDAESVDGEEEDEEAYEAMVKMFCDVSNNLAAALIKLERWKDAKEVCVKVIEVDKDNVKALYRGGVAALRQDNFLEAELALKEAAKLAPKDKLIHAAVQELYRNRTQYIEKEKVMMKKMGGFLLTPAATGIEDKEGKEPIDTEEMDENAAQAHNEQIKRKDISDTMSEAKRDHSKVEAVDAVVREEEEENQSQTTAEITDDAAPLEQENRPINPWLAWYISHYDWFVTAAFIILPLLFLWGDIKSSWARRLSEVGKGGGQVGSAGEL
;
A
#
# COMPACT_ATOMS: atom_id res chain seq x y z
N MET A 1 -62.24 37.38 16.65
CA MET A 1 -60.97 37.52 17.41
C MET A 1 -60.96 36.39 18.42
N ALA A 2 -60.14 35.35 18.35
CA ALA A 2 -58.87 35.21 17.68
C ALA A 2 -58.75 33.74 17.23
N GLU A 3 -58.53 33.56 15.94
CA GLU A 3 -58.12 32.31 15.31
C GLU A 3 -57.04 32.74 14.33
N GLU A 4 -55.84 32.97 14.86
CA GLU A 4 -54.59 33.28 14.14
C GLU A 4 -53.53 33.53 15.21
N ARG A 5 -52.79 32.47 15.55
CA ARG A 5 -51.47 32.47 16.22
C ARG A 5 -50.91 31.05 16.21
N GLY A 6 -50.97 30.42 15.03
CA GLY A 6 -49.99 29.41 14.64
C GLY A 6 -48.91 30.15 13.84
N ASP A 7 -47.67 29.70 13.93
CA ASP A 7 -46.48 30.26 13.29
C ASP A 7 -45.83 31.48 13.97
N GLU A 8 -45.17 31.23 15.11
CA GLU A 8 -44.00 32.02 15.54
C GLU A 8 -43.22 31.25 16.63
N MET A 9 -42.67 30.08 16.28
CA MET A 9 -41.66 29.36 17.09
C MET A 9 -40.51 28.85 16.21
N ALA A 10 -40.21 29.54 15.10
CA ALA A 10 -39.03 29.28 14.28
C ALA A 10 -37.89 30.19 14.77
N GLY A 11 -37.27 29.82 15.88
CA GLY A 11 -36.21 30.65 16.47
C GLY A 11 -35.54 30.05 17.69
N GLU A 12 -35.48 28.72 17.82
CA GLU A 12 -34.56 28.13 18.79
C GLU A 12 -33.15 28.20 18.21
N ASN A 13 -32.40 29.16 18.73
CA ASN A 13 -31.00 29.41 18.44
C ASN A 13 -30.20 28.10 18.63
N LEU A 14 -29.77 27.46 17.52
CA LEU A 14 -29.15 26.13 17.46
C LEU A 14 -27.72 26.07 18.05
N GLY A 15 -27.43 26.84 19.10
CA GLY A 15 -26.16 26.86 19.83
C GLY A 15 -25.01 27.58 19.12
N PHE A 16 -25.09 27.79 17.81
CA PHE A 16 -24.09 28.51 17.00
C PHE A 16 -24.67 29.61 16.10
N GLY A 17 -25.98 29.89 16.18
CA GLY A 17 -26.62 30.93 15.35
C GLY A 17 -26.74 30.57 13.86
N PHE A 18 -26.58 29.29 13.48
CA PHE A 18 -26.75 28.88 12.08
C PHE A 18 -28.20 29.02 11.63
N VAL A 19 -28.40 29.76 10.54
CA VAL A 19 -29.71 29.95 9.93
C VAL A 19 -29.98 28.81 8.95
N PRO A 20 -31.06 28.02 9.15
CA PRO A 20 -31.42 26.98 8.19
C PRO A 20 -31.61 27.54 6.78
N GLY A 21 -31.07 26.84 5.78
CA GLY A 21 -31.16 27.28 4.38
C GLY A 21 -30.10 28.30 3.95
N GLU A 22 -29.30 28.85 4.85
CA GLU A 22 -28.20 29.77 4.53
C GLU A 22 -26.83 29.09 4.64
N TRP A 23 -25.84 29.67 3.95
CA TRP A 23 -24.45 29.23 4.08
C TRP A 23 -23.81 29.91 5.29
N ASN A 24 -23.22 29.11 6.17
CA ASN A 24 -22.54 29.52 7.38
C ASN A 24 -21.06 29.19 7.25
N GLU A 25 -20.18 30.07 7.72
CA GLU A 25 -18.72 29.85 7.71
C GLU A 25 -18.29 29.01 8.92
N LEU A 26 -17.78 27.80 8.69
CA LEU A 26 -17.19 26.96 9.74
C LEU A 26 -15.72 27.33 9.99
N ILE A 27 -14.96 27.54 8.91
CA ILE A 27 -13.56 28.00 8.96
C ILE A 27 -13.40 29.08 7.88
N GLY A 28 -13.88 30.28 8.19
CA GLY A 28 -13.97 31.37 7.23
C GLY A 28 -14.64 30.93 5.92
N GLU A 29 -14.18 31.48 4.81
CA GLU A 29 -14.64 31.12 3.47
C GLU A 29 -14.18 29.72 3.01
N ASP A 30 -13.20 29.11 3.68
CA ASP A 30 -12.61 27.87 3.20
C ASP A 30 -13.47 26.63 3.47
N ILE A 31 -14.28 26.66 4.54
CA ILE A 31 -15.26 25.63 4.83
C ILE A 31 -16.59 26.29 5.17
N LYS A 32 -17.60 26.03 4.34
CA LYS A 32 -18.97 26.49 4.54
C LYS A 32 -19.90 25.33 4.82
N TYR A 33 -20.91 25.59 5.62
CA TYR A 33 -21.92 24.63 6.02
C TYR A 33 -23.32 25.20 5.84
N LYS A 34 -24.23 24.39 5.30
CA LYS A 34 -25.63 24.75 5.12
C LYS A 34 -26.50 23.65 5.69
N VAL A 35 -27.33 24.01 6.66
CA VAL A 35 -28.38 23.13 7.19
C VAL A 35 -29.49 23.05 6.14
N LEU A 36 -29.76 21.84 5.62
CA LEU A 36 -30.85 21.57 4.68
C LEU A 36 -32.13 21.16 5.42
N THR A 37 -32.00 20.30 6.42
CA THR A 37 -33.09 19.90 7.30
C THR A 37 -32.53 19.82 8.72
N PRO A 38 -33.08 20.57 9.69
CA PRO A 38 -32.57 20.58 11.05
C PRO A 38 -32.76 19.21 11.70
N GLY A 39 -31.74 18.77 12.44
CA GLY A 39 -31.84 17.60 13.32
C GLY A 39 -32.30 17.98 14.73
N HIS A 40 -32.23 17.02 15.64
CA HIS A 40 -32.66 17.19 17.03
C HIS A 40 -31.59 16.68 18.02
N GLY A 41 -31.72 17.09 19.28
CA GLY A 41 -30.79 16.70 20.35
C GLY A 41 -29.45 17.44 20.28
N PRO A 42 -28.47 17.08 21.13
CA PRO A 42 -27.17 17.75 21.17
C PRO A 42 -26.33 17.46 19.92
N ILE A 43 -25.35 18.33 19.67
CA ILE A 43 -24.25 18.04 18.72
C ILE A 43 -23.28 17.03 19.35
N ALA A 44 -22.49 16.36 18.51
CA ALA A 44 -21.51 15.39 18.99
C ALA A 44 -20.28 16.05 19.66
N GLU A 45 -19.85 15.50 20.78
CA GLU A 45 -18.58 15.83 21.43
C GLU A 45 -17.42 14.99 20.86
N VAL A 46 -16.18 15.34 21.24
CA VAL A 46 -14.99 14.56 20.87
C VAL A 46 -15.12 13.13 21.38
N GLN A 47 -14.66 12.15 20.59
CA GLN A 47 -14.79 10.70 20.80
C GLN A 47 -16.19 10.11 20.60
N MET A 48 -17.24 10.93 20.50
CA MET A 48 -18.56 10.43 20.09
C MET A 48 -18.53 9.95 18.65
N MET A 49 -19.37 8.96 18.35
CA MET A 49 -19.52 8.37 17.03
C MET A 49 -20.73 8.98 16.32
N LEU A 50 -20.54 9.60 15.16
CA LEU A 50 -21.66 9.91 14.26
C LEU A 50 -21.80 8.81 13.22
N ARG A 51 -22.95 8.12 13.23
CA ARG A 51 -23.37 7.29 12.09
C ARG A 51 -24.07 8.17 11.08
N CYS A 52 -23.66 8.07 9.82
CA CYS A 52 -24.13 8.93 8.76
C CYS A 52 -24.19 8.19 7.42
N LYS A 53 -24.97 8.78 6.51
CA LYS A 53 -24.85 8.54 5.07
C LYS A 53 -24.42 9.84 4.41
N TYR A 54 -23.67 9.76 3.32
CA TYR A 54 -23.28 10.95 2.59
C TYR A 54 -22.96 10.68 1.11
N VAL A 55 -22.96 11.75 0.34
CA VAL A 55 -22.46 11.78 -1.04
C VAL A 55 -21.38 12.85 -1.16
N GLY A 56 -20.17 12.44 -1.54
CA GLY A 56 -19.05 13.33 -1.83
C GLY A 56 -18.97 13.67 -3.32
N ARG A 57 -18.88 14.95 -3.66
CA ARG A 57 -18.82 15.49 -5.03
C ARG A 57 -17.66 16.45 -5.22
N LEU A 58 -17.13 16.51 -6.44
CA LEU A 58 -16.22 17.58 -6.85
C LEU A 58 -17.03 18.85 -7.06
N ARG A 59 -16.69 19.94 -6.37
CA ARG A 59 -17.47 21.19 -6.43
C ARG A 59 -17.43 21.85 -7.82
N SER A 60 -16.38 21.60 -8.61
CA SER A 60 -16.20 22.16 -9.95
C SER A 60 -17.06 21.48 -11.01
N THR A 61 -17.33 20.18 -10.90
CA THR A 61 -18.00 19.38 -11.94
C THR A 61 -19.29 18.72 -11.48
N GLY A 62 -19.54 18.65 -10.17
CA GLY A 62 -20.62 17.86 -9.56
C GLY A 62 -20.37 16.35 -9.61
N GLN A 63 -19.21 15.89 -10.09
CA GLN A 63 -18.91 14.47 -10.19
C GLN A 63 -18.85 13.83 -8.80
N ILE A 64 -19.64 12.77 -8.61
CA ILE A 64 -19.62 11.98 -7.39
C ILE A 64 -18.31 11.18 -7.34
N PHE A 65 -17.57 11.32 -6.24
CA PHE A 65 -16.38 10.51 -6.00
C PHE A 65 -16.58 9.45 -4.92
N GLU A 66 -17.58 9.60 -4.06
CA GLU A 66 -17.81 8.68 -2.94
C GLU A 66 -19.27 8.73 -2.48
N VAL A 67 -19.81 7.55 -2.13
CA VAL A 67 -21.15 7.40 -1.55
C VAL A 67 -21.02 6.44 -0.38
N ALA A 68 -21.57 6.81 0.77
CA ALA A 68 -21.69 5.95 1.93
C ALA A 68 -23.15 5.92 2.40
N GLU A 69 -23.70 4.72 2.58
CA GLU A 69 -25.10 4.53 2.99
C GLU A 69 -25.27 4.34 4.51
N ASP A 70 -24.28 3.72 5.16
CA ASP A 70 -24.18 3.62 6.62
C ASP A 70 -22.71 3.47 7.01
N THR A 71 -22.12 4.53 7.55
CA THR A 71 -20.77 4.51 8.10
C THR A 71 -20.66 5.39 9.33
N GLY A 72 -19.67 5.14 10.18
CA GLY A 72 -19.45 5.86 11.42
C GLY A 72 -18.11 6.56 11.47
N TYR A 73 -18.05 7.84 11.88
CA TYR A 73 -16.79 8.53 12.21
C TYR A 73 -16.75 9.05 13.65
N ARG A 74 -15.67 8.70 14.36
CA ARG A 74 -15.43 9.21 15.72
C ARG A 74 -14.77 10.57 15.62
N ILE A 75 -15.38 11.57 16.25
CA ILE A 75 -14.86 12.93 16.22
C ILE A 75 -13.50 12.98 16.94
N GLY A 76 -12.49 13.48 16.24
CA GLY A 76 -11.13 13.67 16.71
C GLY A 76 -10.15 12.56 16.31
N GLU A 77 -10.59 11.53 15.59
CA GLU A 77 -9.71 10.41 15.18
C GLU A 77 -9.17 10.55 13.76
N SER A 78 -9.68 11.49 12.96
CA SER A 78 -9.19 11.78 11.60
C SER A 78 -9.26 10.57 10.66
N ASP A 79 -10.30 9.76 10.81
CA ASP A 79 -10.63 8.60 9.97
C ASP A 79 -11.25 8.99 8.61
N THR A 80 -11.38 10.28 8.32
CA THR A 80 -11.92 10.81 7.06
C THR A 80 -11.24 12.12 6.67
N THR A 81 -11.73 12.80 5.62
CA THR A 81 -11.24 14.13 5.24
C THR A 81 -11.58 15.15 6.34
N PRO A 82 -10.71 16.13 6.62
CA PRO A 82 -11.01 17.21 7.57
C PRO A 82 -12.34 17.90 7.28
N ALA A 83 -12.69 18.10 6.01
CA ALA A 83 -13.96 18.67 5.58
C ALA A 83 -15.17 17.86 6.10
N LEU A 84 -15.17 16.54 5.91
CA LEU A 84 -16.28 15.69 6.36
C LEU A 84 -16.37 15.67 7.89
N GLU A 85 -15.25 15.50 8.58
CA GLU A 85 -15.21 15.45 10.05
C GLU A 85 -15.67 16.78 10.70
N LEU A 86 -15.23 17.92 10.15
CA LEU A 86 -15.65 19.23 10.63
C LEU A 86 -17.12 19.51 10.35
N GLY A 87 -17.65 19.05 9.21
CA GLY A 87 -19.08 19.08 8.93
C GLY A 87 -19.86 18.31 9.99
N LEU A 88 -19.54 17.02 10.15
CA LEU A 88 -20.20 16.11 11.10
C LEU A 88 -20.21 16.64 12.53
N ARG A 89 -19.11 17.27 12.98
CA ARG A 89 -19.00 17.83 14.34
C ARG A 89 -20.08 18.87 14.68
N HIS A 90 -20.65 19.53 13.69
CA HIS A 90 -21.68 20.57 13.89
C HIS A 90 -23.11 20.08 13.68
N MET A 91 -23.29 18.81 13.28
CA MET A 91 -24.59 18.23 12.96
C MET A 91 -25.24 17.57 14.17
N ARG A 92 -26.58 17.52 14.14
CA ARG A 92 -27.43 16.84 15.13
C ARG A 92 -28.02 15.55 14.55
N LYS A 93 -28.58 14.70 15.41
CA LYS A 93 -29.26 13.48 14.98
C LYS A 93 -30.43 13.80 14.04
N GLY A 94 -30.51 13.12 12.90
CA GLY A 94 -31.51 13.33 11.86
C GLY A 94 -31.27 14.55 10.96
N GLU A 95 -30.19 15.32 11.19
CA GLU A 95 -29.88 16.51 10.41
C GLU A 95 -29.42 16.15 9.01
N LYS A 96 -29.88 16.91 8.01
CA LYS A 96 -29.34 16.90 6.65
C LYS A 96 -28.62 18.20 6.39
N GLY A 97 -27.40 18.12 5.90
CA GLY A 97 -26.54 19.29 5.70
C GLY A 97 -25.69 19.17 4.46
N MET A 98 -25.18 20.31 4.01
CA MET A 98 -24.23 20.42 2.92
C MET A 98 -22.95 21.09 3.42
N VAL A 99 -21.79 20.50 3.13
CA VAL A 99 -20.48 21.06 3.43
C VAL A 99 -19.77 21.39 2.13
N HIS A 100 -19.29 22.63 1.98
CA HIS A 100 -18.36 23.04 0.93
C HIS A 100 -16.99 23.25 1.53
N ALA A 101 -15.96 22.68 0.91
CA ALA A 101 -14.61 22.80 1.43
C ALA A 101 -13.57 23.00 0.31
N GLU A 102 -12.62 23.89 0.56
CA GLU A 102 -11.43 24.03 -0.28
C GLU A 102 -10.52 22.79 -0.20
N ALA A 103 -9.71 22.60 -1.23
CA ALA A 103 -8.95 21.37 -1.43
C ALA A 103 -8.04 20.96 -0.26
N LYS A 104 -7.50 21.95 0.48
CA LYS A 104 -6.64 21.72 1.65
C LYS A 104 -7.33 20.98 2.81
N TYR A 105 -8.67 20.98 2.83
CA TYR A 105 -9.48 20.24 3.79
C TYR A 105 -10.07 18.94 3.21
N GLY A 106 -9.80 18.68 1.93
CA GLY A 106 -10.17 17.46 1.22
C GLY A 106 -8.97 16.54 1.04
N PHE A 107 -8.62 16.26 -0.22
CA PHE A 107 -7.50 15.41 -0.59
C PHE A 107 -6.22 16.18 -0.93
N GLY A 108 -6.27 17.52 -0.95
CA GLY A 108 -5.12 18.40 -1.12
C GLY A 108 -4.39 18.27 -2.48
N PRO A 109 -3.12 18.70 -2.54
CA PRO A 109 -2.29 18.62 -3.74
C PRO A 109 -2.13 17.21 -4.34
N PRO A 110 -2.05 16.11 -3.57
CA PRO A 110 -1.94 14.79 -4.19
C PRO A 110 -3.26 14.29 -4.81
N GLY A 111 -4.40 14.85 -4.41
CA GLY A 111 -5.71 14.32 -4.78
C GLY A 111 -5.91 12.89 -4.28
N ARG A 112 -6.74 12.11 -5.00
CA ARG A 112 -7.00 10.70 -4.73
C ARG A 112 -6.97 9.91 -6.05
N PRO A 113 -5.94 9.09 -6.32
CA PRO A 113 -5.84 8.36 -7.58
C PRO A 113 -6.87 7.21 -7.66
N VAL A 114 -7.26 6.80 -8.87
CA VAL A 114 -7.98 5.52 -9.07
C VAL A 114 -7.01 4.37 -8.88
N VAL A 115 -7.38 3.41 -8.04
CA VAL A 115 -6.52 2.28 -7.68
C VAL A 115 -6.95 0.99 -8.39
N ALA A 116 -8.23 0.89 -8.77
CA ALA A 116 -8.77 -0.20 -9.58
C ALA A 116 -9.76 0.31 -10.64
N PRO A 117 -9.71 -0.15 -11.89
CA PRO A 117 -10.68 0.21 -12.92
C PRO A 117 -12.10 -0.19 -12.51
N GLY A 118 -13.03 0.78 -12.52
CA GLY A 118 -14.48 0.52 -12.41
C GLY A 118 -15.11 0.57 -11.02
N ALA A 119 -14.34 0.74 -9.94
CA ALA A 119 -14.88 0.78 -8.57
C ALA A 119 -14.82 2.17 -7.90
N GLU A 120 -13.84 2.99 -8.25
CA GLU A 120 -13.60 4.28 -7.59
C GLU A 120 -13.36 5.39 -8.62
N VAL A 121 -13.86 6.59 -8.31
CA VAL A 121 -13.64 7.79 -9.11
C VAL A 121 -12.47 8.57 -8.51
N ALA A 122 -11.51 8.94 -9.35
CA ALA A 122 -10.37 9.75 -8.95
C ALA A 122 -10.84 11.13 -8.48
N VAL A 123 -10.16 11.64 -7.46
CA VAL A 123 -10.25 13.04 -7.08
C VAL A 123 -9.00 13.74 -7.62
N PRO A 124 -9.15 14.75 -8.50
CA PRO A 124 -8.00 15.50 -9.02
C PRO A 124 -7.20 16.18 -7.91
N PRO A 125 -5.90 16.44 -8.13
CA PRO A 125 -5.10 17.38 -7.34
C PRO A 125 -5.85 18.69 -7.09
N ASP A 126 -5.75 19.20 -5.87
CA ASP A 126 -6.31 20.49 -5.47
C ASP A 126 -7.81 20.65 -5.76
N ALA A 127 -8.55 19.53 -5.75
CA ALA A 127 -9.99 19.55 -5.95
C ALA A 127 -10.73 19.98 -4.68
N ALA A 128 -11.55 21.01 -4.82
CA ALA A 128 -12.51 21.39 -3.80
C ALA A 128 -13.71 20.43 -3.76
N LEU A 129 -14.23 20.20 -2.56
CA LEU A 129 -15.20 19.15 -2.28
C LEU A 129 -16.54 19.73 -1.84
N GLU A 130 -17.60 18.99 -2.14
CA GLU A 130 -18.94 19.15 -1.61
C GLU A 130 -19.35 17.81 -0.96
N TYR A 131 -19.87 17.86 0.26
CA TYR A 131 -20.49 16.72 0.92
C TYR A 131 -21.94 17.02 1.25
N GLU A 132 -22.84 16.16 0.78
CA GLU A 132 -24.23 16.12 1.21
C GLU A 132 -24.36 15.02 2.27
N ILE A 133 -24.69 15.37 3.51
CA ILE A 133 -24.59 14.50 4.68
C ILE A 133 -25.96 14.37 5.34
N GLU A 134 -26.29 13.18 5.81
CA GLU A 134 -27.42 12.93 6.70
C GLU A 134 -26.93 12.13 7.92
N VAL A 135 -27.09 12.70 9.12
CA VAL A 135 -26.73 12.03 10.38
C VAL A 135 -27.86 11.09 10.79
N ILE A 136 -27.55 9.80 10.84
CA ILE A 136 -28.47 8.74 11.24
C ILE A 136 -28.56 8.69 12.78
N ASP A 137 -27.41 8.70 13.45
CA ASP A 137 -27.34 8.55 14.90
C ASP A 137 -26.07 9.15 15.48
N ILE A 138 -26.12 9.47 16.78
CA ILE A 138 -24.97 9.92 17.56
C ILE A 138 -24.84 8.97 18.75
N LEU A 139 -23.75 8.20 18.76
CA LEU A 139 -23.44 7.19 19.78
C LEU A 139 -22.37 7.72 20.75
N PRO A 140 -22.40 7.30 22.03
CA PRO A 140 -21.43 7.74 23.02
C PRO A 140 -19.99 7.29 22.67
N PRO A 141 -18.98 7.85 23.37
CA PRO A 141 -17.61 7.37 23.25
C PRO A 141 -17.51 5.88 23.52
N PHE A 142 -16.66 5.20 22.75
CA PHE A 142 -16.42 3.77 22.92
C PHE A 142 -15.24 3.55 23.84
N ASN A 143 -15.47 2.83 24.95
CA ASN A 143 -14.40 2.32 25.78
C ASN A 143 -14.26 0.82 25.52
N PRO A 144 -13.18 0.36 24.87
CA PRO A 144 -12.94 -1.05 24.62
C PRO A 144 -13.02 -1.92 25.89
N LYS A 145 -12.59 -1.41 27.05
CA LYS A 145 -12.56 -2.16 28.31
C LYS A 145 -13.94 -2.47 28.89
N ASP A 146 -14.93 -1.65 28.55
CA ASP A 146 -16.30 -1.79 29.06
C ASP A 146 -17.22 -2.48 28.02
N ALA A 147 -16.66 -2.86 26.87
CA ALA A 147 -17.42 -3.31 25.71
C ALA A 147 -17.35 -4.84 25.55
N PRO A 148 -18.48 -5.50 25.25
CA PRO A 148 -18.48 -6.92 24.93
C PRO A 148 -17.67 -7.19 23.65
N LEU A 149 -17.21 -8.43 23.47
CA LEU A 149 -16.39 -8.82 22.33
C LEU A 149 -17.03 -8.47 20.98
N GLU A 150 -18.34 -8.64 20.81
CA GLU A 150 -19.04 -8.32 19.56
C GLU A 150 -18.91 -6.83 19.20
N ALA A 151 -18.98 -5.95 20.19
CA ALA A 151 -18.82 -4.52 19.99
C ALA A 151 -17.36 -4.15 19.67
N ARG A 152 -16.38 -4.82 20.31
CA ARG A 152 -14.96 -4.67 19.97
C ARG A 152 -14.63 -5.18 18.57
N LEU A 153 -15.20 -6.30 18.16
CA LEU A 153 -15.09 -6.84 16.80
C LEU A 153 -15.71 -5.87 15.79
N GLY A 154 -16.88 -5.30 16.09
CA GLY A 154 -17.54 -4.29 15.27
C GLY A 154 -16.70 -3.01 15.09
N GLU A 155 -16.11 -2.50 16.18
CA GLU A 155 -15.18 -1.36 16.13
C GLU A 155 -13.93 -1.70 15.32
N THR A 156 -13.36 -2.88 15.54
CA THR A 156 -12.17 -3.35 14.82
C THR A 156 -12.45 -3.48 13.31
N GLU A 157 -13.63 -3.98 12.93
CA GLU A 157 -14.07 -4.07 11.53
C GLU A 157 -14.25 -2.68 10.90
N LEU A 158 -14.84 -1.73 11.62
CA LEU A 158 -14.97 -0.34 11.17
C LEU A 158 -13.58 0.26 10.87
N LYS A 159 -12.65 0.11 11.81
CA LYS A 159 -11.26 0.56 11.67
C LYS A 159 -10.53 -0.14 10.54
N LYS A 160 -10.71 -1.45 10.37
CA LYS A 160 -10.16 -2.22 9.25
C LYS A 160 -10.65 -1.66 7.92
N ARG A 161 -11.94 -1.36 7.79
CA ARG A 161 -12.54 -0.82 6.56
C ARG A 161 -11.98 0.56 6.21
N HIS A 162 -11.91 1.48 7.18
CA HIS A 162 -11.28 2.79 6.98
C HIS A 162 -9.80 2.64 6.57
N GLY A 163 -9.07 1.76 7.27
CA GLY A 163 -7.68 1.44 6.96
C GLY A 163 -7.51 0.92 5.54
N ASN A 164 -8.38 0.01 5.09
CA ASN A 164 -8.37 -0.52 3.72
C ASN A 164 -8.63 0.59 2.69
N GLY A 165 -9.58 1.48 2.96
CA GLY A 165 -9.82 2.67 2.15
C GLY A 165 -8.55 3.50 1.98
N PHE A 166 -7.87 3.85 3.08
CA PHE A 166 -6.60 4.59 3.00
C PHE A 166 -5.49 3.79 2.32
N PHE A 167 -5.41 2.48 2.54
CA PHE A 167 -4.42 1.61 1.94
C PHE A 167 -4.55 1.56 0.42
N HIS A 168 -5.78 1.43 -0.11
CA HIS A 168 -6.03 1.47 -1.54
C HIS A 168 -5.51 2.79 -2.13
N HIS A 169 -5.85 3.91 -1.51
CA HIS A 169 -5.42 5.24 -1.94
C HIS A 169 -3.94 5.56 -1.67
N LYS A 170 -3.14 4.56 -1.27
CA LYS A 170 -1.71 4.66 -0.96
C LYS A 170 -1.38 5.60 0.19
N ASP A 171 -2.36 5.96 1.01
CA ASP A 171 -2.14 6.66 2.27
C ASP A 171 -1.87 5.64 3.37
N TYR A 172 -0.68 5.05 3.32
CA TYR A 172 -0.29 4.00 4.24
C TYR A 172 -0.17 4.51 5.68
N THR A 173 0.11 5.80 5.88
CA THR A 173 0.22 6.41 7.21
C THR A 173 -1.13 6.43 7.93
N ARG A 174 -2.20 6.88 7.25
CA ARG A 174 -3.55 6.81 7.82
C ARG A 174 -4.04 5.37 7.94
N ALA A 175 -3.73 4.52 6.97
CA ALA A 175 -4.06 3.09 7.05
C ALA A 175 -3.48 2.42 8.32
N ILE A 176 -2.19 2.65 8.60
CA ILE A 176 -1.52 2.15 9.81
C ILE A 176 -2.24 2.62 11.08
N ARG A 177 -2.59 3.91 11.16
CA ARG A 177 -3.31 4.46 12.32
C ARG A 177 -4.65 3.78 12.55
N CYS A 178 -5.42 3.56 11.49
CA CYS A 178 -6.71 2.87 11.61
C CYS A 178 -6.52 1.41 12.05
N TYR A 179 -5.59 0.66 11.45
CA TYR A 179 -5.34 -0.73 11.86
C TYR A 179 -4.87 -0.83 13.30
N GLN A 180 -3.97 0.06 13.75
CA GLN A 180 -3.53 0.12 15.14
C GLN A 180 -4.68 0.46 16.11
N ALA A 181 -5.56 1.38 15.74
CA ALA A 181 -6.75 1.69 16.53
C ALA A 181 -7.70 0.49 16.62
N GLY A 182 -7.89 -0.26 15.54
CA GLY A 182 -8.66 -1.50 15.52
C GLY A 182 -8.05 -2.57 16.43
N LEU A 183 -6.74 -2.83 16.33
CA LEU A 183 -6.06 -3.78 17.21
C LEU A 183 -6.14 -3.37 18.69
N LYS A 184 -6.04 -2.07 18.99
CA LYS A 184 -6.21 -1.55 20.36
C LYS A 184 -7.64 -1.76 20.88
N ALA A 185 -8.65 -1.67 20.01
CA ALA A 185 -10.03 -1.96 20.39
C ALA A 185 -10.23 -3.45 20.69
N LEU A 186 -9.52 -4.34 19.97
CA LEU A 186 -9.57 -5.78 20.16
C LEU A 186 -8.83 -6.24 21.44
N ASP A 187 -7.61 -5.75 21.65
CA ASP A 187 -6.65 -6.11 22.72
C ASP A 187 -7.02 -5.56 24.12
N ALA A 188 -8.24 -5.08 24.31
CA ALA A 188 -8.69 -4.67 25.63
C ALA A 188 -8.82 -5.91 26.53
N GLU A 189 -8.23 -5.85 27.74
CA GLU A 189 -8.30 -6.91 28.76
C GLU A 189 -9.70 -7.53 28.79
N SER A 190 -9.75 -8.84 28.59
CA SER A 190 -10.97 -9.65 28.50
C SER A 190 -11.92 -9.32 29.65
N VAL A 191 -13.20 -9.15 29.32
CA VAL A 191 -14.26 -9.31 30.32
C VAL A 191 -14.28 -10.81 30.67
N ASP A 192 -14.28 -11.15 31.95
CA ASP A 192 -14.14 -12.52 32.46
C ASP A 192 -14.96 -13.55 31.65
N GLY A 193 -14.29 -14.58 31.09
CA GLY A 193 -14.93 -15.76 30.46
C GLY A 193 -14.85 -15.88 28.94
N GLU A 194 -14.32 -14.89 28.21
CA GLU A 194 -14.21 -14.94 26.74
C GLU A 194 -13.20 -15.98 26.21
N GLU A 195 -12.15 -16.27 26.97
CA GLU A 195 -11.18 -17.32 26.63
C GLU A 195 -11.76 -18.74 26.76
N GLU A 196 -12.88 -18.90 27.48
CA GLU A 196 -13.55 -20.19 27.66
C GLU A 196 -14.54 -20.49 26.51
N ASP A 197 -14.92 -19.47 25.73
CA ASP A 197 -15.76 -19.61 24.53
C ASP A 197 -14.86 -19.75 23.29
N GLU A 198 -14.81 -20.98 22.75
CA GLU A 198 -13.99 -21.34 21.60
C GLU A 198 -14.38 -20.56 20.33
N GLU A 199 -15.66 -20.29 20.11
CA GLU A 199 -16.16 -19.55 18.94
C GLU A 199 -15.77 -18.06 19.03
N ALA A 200 -15.91 -17.49 20.22
CA ALA A 200 -15.50 -16.12 20.52
C ALA A 200 -13.98 -15.94 20.34
N TYR A 201 -13.19 -16.87 20.88
CA TYR A 201 -11.74 -16.86 20.76
C TYR A 201 -11.30 -17.00 19.29
N GLU A 202 -11.90 -17.92 18.53
CA GLU A 202 -11.60 -18.08 17.10
C GLU A 202 -11.93 -16.80 16.31
N ALA A 203 -13.07 -16.16 16.56
CA ALA A 203 -13.45 -14.90 15.92
C ALA A 203 -12.47 -13.78 16.23
N MET A 204 -12.01 -13.68 17.50
CA MET A 204 -11.00 -12.72 17.94
C MET A 204 -9.66 -12.96 17.25
N VAL A 205 -9.13 -14.19 17.28
CA VAL A 205 -7.86 -14.55 16.64
C VAL A 205 -7.93 -14.29 15.14
N LYS A 206 -9.02 -14.67 14.47
CA LYS A 206 -9.22 -14.40 13.05
C LYS A 206 -9.17 -12.91 12.75
N MET A 207 -9.89 -12.08 13.52
CA MET A 207 -9.90 -10.63 13.33
C MET A 207 -8.51 -10.03 13.59
N PHE A 208 -7.82 -10.48 14.64
CA PHE A 208 -6.46 -10.09 14.95
C PHE A 208 -5.50 -10.39 13.79
N CYS A 209 -5.54 -11.62 13.27
CA CYS A 209 -4.73 -12.07 12.14
C CYS A 209 -5.02 -11.24 10.88
N ASP A 210 -6.29 -10.98 10.56
CA ASP A 210 -6.70 -10.20 9.39
C ASP A 210 -6.18 -8.75 9.46
N VAL A 211 -6.38 -8.06 10.59
CA VAL A 211 -5.97 -6.66 10.77
C VAL A 211 -4.45 -6.52 10.87
N SER A 212 -3.77 -7.40 11.63
CA SER A 212 -2.32 -7.40 11.76
C SER A 212 -1.62 -7.65 10.42
N ASN A 213 -2.18 -8.52 9.58
CA ASN A 213 -1.69 -8.73 8.23
C ASN A 213 -1.79 -7.48 7.34
N ASN A 214 -2.89 -6.74 7.44
CA ASN A 214 -3.05 -5.48 6.71
C ASN A 214 -2.11 -4.39 7.25
N LEU A 215 -1.92 -4.33 8.57
CA LEU A 215 -0.93 -3.46 9.20
C LEU A 215 0.49 -3.75 8.71
N ALA A 216 0.91 -5.02 8.72
CA ALA A 216 2.22 -5.43 8.21
C ALA A 216 2.40 -5.06 6.72
N ALA A 217 1.37 -5.24 5.90
CA ALA A 217 1.40 -4.82 4.50
C ALA A 217 1.60 -3.30 4.35
N ALA A 218 0.91 -2.49 5.16
CA ALA A 218 1.07 -1.02 5.14
C ALA A 218 2.45 -0.58 5.64
N LEU A 219 2.98 -1.23 6.67
CA LEU A 219 4.34 -0.98 7.18
C LEU A 219 5.41 -1.31 6.14
N ILE A 220 5.26 -2.44 5.42
CA ILE A 220 6.14 -2.83 4.31
C ILE A 220 6.13 -1.75 3.20
N LYS A 221 4.97 -1.18 2.87
CA LYS A 221 4.87 -0.12 1.85
C LYS A 221 5.58 1.17 2.25
N LEU A 222 5.78 1.40 3.55
CA LEU A 222 6.58 2.49 4.10
C LEU A 222 8.01 2.08 4.47
N GLU A 223 8.44 0.88 4.08
CA GLU A 223 9.77 0.33 4.39
C GLU A 223 10.09 0.29 5.89
N ARG A 224 9.06 0.22 6.74
CA ARG A 224 9.18 0.05 8.19
C ARG A 224 9.36 -1.43 8.52
N TRP A 225 10.48 -1.98 8.05
CA TRP A 225 10.76 -3.42 8.05
C TRP A 225 10.73 -4.03 9.46
N LYS A 226 11.34 -3.35 10.43
CA LYS A 226 11.39 -3.82 11.83
C LYS A 226 9.98 -3.99 12.39
N ASP A 227 9.16 -2.94 12.29
CA ASP A 227 7.79 -2.93 12.80
C ASP A 227 6.91 -3.97 12.08
N ALA A 228 7.06 -4.10 10.75
CA ALA A 228 6.33 -5.11 9.99
C ALA A 228 6.65 -6.53 10.46
N LYS A 229 7.95 -6.81 10.71
CA LYS A 229 8.40 -8.11 11.24
C LYS A 229 7.81 -8.39 12.61
N GLU A 230 7.86 -7.42 13.53
CA GLU A 230 7.30 -7.56 14.89
C GLU A 230 5.80 -7.88 14.86
N VAL A 231 5.03 -7.22 13.98
CA VAL A 231 3.60 -7.52 13.80
C VAL A 231 3.38 -8.93 13.24
N CYS A 232 4.17 -9.36 12.25
CA CYS A 232 4.07 -10.71 11.68
C CYS A 232 4.41 -11.81 12.71
N VAL A 233 5.40 -11.59 13.58
CA VAL A 233 5.75 -12.54 14.64
C VAL A 233 4.55 -12.77 15.58
N LYS A 234 3.86 -11.70 16.00
CA LYS A 234 2.66 -11.83 16.83
C LYS A 234 1.54 -12.63 16.16
N VAL A 235 1.39 -12.52 14.83
CA VAL A 235 0.43 -13.34 14.09
C VAL A 235 0.84 -14.80 14.09
N ILE A 236 2.13 -15.10 13.91
CA ILE A 236 2.66 -16.48 13.91
C ILE A 236 2.56 -17.13 15.30
N GLU A 237 2.64 -16.35 16.38
CA GLU A 237 2.46 -16.86 17.75
C GLU A 237 1.06 -17.44 17.99
N VAL A 238 0.03 -16.87 17.35
CA VAL A 238 -1.37 -17.34 17.49
C VAL A 238 -1.83 -18.23 16.32
N ASP A 239 -1.28 -18.03 15.13
CA ASP A 239 -1.55 -18.78 13.90
C ASP A 239 -0.23 -19.07 13.17
N LYS A 240 0.43 -20.16 13.59
CA LYS A 240 1.74 -20.59 13.08
C LYS A 240 1.74 -20.88 11.57
N ASP A 241 0.59 -21.22 11.01
CA ASP A 241 0.44 -21.62 9.60
C ASP A 241 -0.06 -20.44 8.73
N ASN A 242 -0.06 -19.22 9.28
CA ASN A 242 -0.48 -18.02 8.56
C ASN A 242 0.50 -17.66 7.43
N VAL A 243 0.21 -18.14 6.22
CA VAL A 243 1.06 -17.95 5.02
C VAL A 243 1.38 -16.47 4.76
N LYS A 244 0.40 -15.57 4.96
CA LYS A 244 0.60 -14.12 4.72
C LYS A 244 1.60 -13.51 5.72
N ALA A 245 1.52 -13.89 7.00
CA ALA A 245 2.43 -13.39 8.02
C ALA A 245 3.83 -13.99 7.87
N LEU A 246 3.94 -15.29 7.57
CA LEU A 246 5.21 -15.95 7.27
C LEU A 246 5.91 -15.29 6.09
N TYR A 247 5.19 -15.08 4.99
CA TYR A 247 5.72 -14.41 3.80
C TYR A 247 6.16 -12.97 4.10
N ARG A 248 5.28 -12.15 4.69
CA ARG A 248 5.56 -10.73 4.97
C ARG A 248 6.67 -10.55 5.99
N GLY A 249 6.67 -11.35 7.05
CA GLY A 249 7.71 -11.37 8.08
C GLY A 249 9.05 -11.81 7.50
N GLY A 250 9.06 -12.84 6.65
CA GLY A 250 10.25 -13.31 5.95
C GLY A 250 10.84 -12.27 5.00
N VAL A 251 10.01 -11.59 4.21
CA VAL A 251 10.45 -10.46 3.37
C VAL A 251 10.99 -9.31 4.23
N ALA A 252 10.31 -8.96 5.32
CA ALA A 252 10.75 -7.90 6.22
C ALA A 252 12.09 -8.22 6.92
N ALA A 253 12.31 -9.49 7.29
CA ALA A 253 13.60 -9.96 7.81
C ALA A 253 14.70 -9.94 6.74
N LEU A 254 14.39 -10.34 5.50
CA LEU A 254 15.32 -10.29 4.38
C LEU A 254 15.79 -8.85 4.09
N ARG A 255 14.89 -7.87 4.19
CA ARG A 255 15.22 -6.44 4.03
C ARG A 255 16.07 -5.86 5.17
N GLN A 256 16.17 -6.59 6.30
CA GLN A 256 17.04 -6.28 7.43
C GLN A 256 18.34 -7.08 7.40
N ASP A 257 18.64 -7.81 6.32
CA ASP A 257 19.75 -8.76 6.22
C ASP A 257 19.73 -9.86 7.31
N ASN A 258 18.58 -10.10 7.94
CA ASN A 258 18.36 -11.20 8.89
C ASN A 258 18.08 -12.50 8.12
N PHE A 259 19.10 -13.03 7.44
CA PHE A 259 18.95 -14.16 6.53
C PHE A 259 18.39 -15.43 7.19
N LEU A 260 18.74 -15.70 8.45
CA LEU A 260 18.27 -16.89 9.17
C LEU A 260 16.75 -16.82 9.43
N GLU A 261 16.26 -15.71 9.98
CA GLU A 261 14.82 -15.50 10.23
C GLU A 261 14.03 -15.53 8.91
N ALA A 262 14.56 -14.87 7.87
CA ALA A 262 13.96 -14.86 6.55
C ALA A 262 13.87 -16.27 5.95
N GLU A 263 14.93 -17.08 6.09
CA GLU A 263 14.97 -18.45 5.58
C GLU A 263 13.96 -19.35 6.27
N LEU A 264 13.86 -19.28 7.60
CA LEU A 264 12.88 -20.06 8.36
C LEU A 264 11.45 -19.71 7.94
N ALA A 265 11.11 -18.42 7.89
CA ALA A 265 9.76 -17.98 7.58
C ALA A 265 9.37 -18.23 6.12
N LEU A 266 10.24 -17.92 5.15
CA LEU A 266 9.93 -18.08 3.71
C LEU A 266 9.89 -19.54 3.29
N LYS A 267 10.71 -20.41 3.88
CA LYS A 267 10.61 -21.86 3.62
C LYS A 267 9.31 -22.44 4.15
N GLU A 268 8.88 -22.03 5.33
CA GLU A 268 7.60 -22.49 5.87
C GLU A 268 6.43 -21.99 5.04
N ALA A 269 6.45 -20.71 4.62
CA ALA A 269 5.47 -20.18 3.68
C ALA A 269 5.42 -20.98 2.37
N ALA A 270 6.58 -21.37 1.83
CA ALA A 270 6.67 -22.15 0.58
C ALA A 270 6.14 -23.58 0.74
N LYS A 271 6.27 -24.20 1.93
CA LYS A 271 5.66 -25.51 2.20
C LYS A 271 4.13 -25.43 2.25
N LEU A 272 3.60 -24.39 2.89
CA LEU A 272 2.16 -24.20 3.07
C LEU A 272 1.46 -23.72 1.79
N ALA A 273 2.16 -22.96 0.93
CA ALA A 273 1.65 -22.45 -0.33
C ALA A 273 2.63 -22.71 -1.49
N PRO A 274 2.81 -23.98 -1.91
CA PRO A 274 3.83 -24.39 -2.87
C PRO A 274 3.62 -23.89 -4.30
N LYS A 275 2.46 -23.28 -4.61
CA LYS A 275 2.16 -22.72 -5.95
C LYS A 275 2.20 -21.19 -5.99
N ASP A 276 2.51 -20.54 -4.86
CA ASP A 276 2.52 -19.08 -4.78
C ASP A 276 3.80 -18.51 -5.39
N LYS A 277 3.66 -17.84 -6.54
CA LYS A 277 4.78 -17.25 -7.28
C LYS A 277 5.53 -16.16 -6.50
N LEU A 278 4.84 -15.42 -5.62
CA LEU A 278 5.46 -14.36 -4.82
C LEU A 278 6.37 -14.94 -3.74
N ILE A 279 5.94 -16.05 -3.13
CA ILE A 279 6.74 -16.76 -2.13
C ILE A 279 8.01 -17.35 -2.78
N HIS A 280 7.88 -18.02 -3.92
CA HIS A 280 9.02 -18.56 -4.66
C HIS A 280 10.04 -17.48 -5.05
N ALA A 281 9.56 -16.36 -5.59
CA ALA A 281 10.42 -15.24 -5.93
C ALA A 281 11.17 -14.68 -4.71
N ALA A 282 10.51 -14.60 -3.54
CA ALA A 282 11.17 -14.16 -2.31
C ALA A 282 12.22 -15.16 -1.80
N VAL A 283 11.96 -16.46 -1.93
CA VAL A 283 12.93 -17.52 -1.60
C VAL A 283 14.16 -17.44 -2.51
N GLN A 284 13.97 -17.28 -3.82
CA GLN A 284 15.08 -17.05 -4.76
C GLN A 284 15.88 -15.79 -4.41
N GLU A 285 15.18 -14.70 -4.08
CA GLU A 285 15.82 -13.44 -3.67
C GLU A 285 16.67 -13.61 -2.41
N LEU A 286 16.16 -14.33 -1.40
CA LEU A 286 16.88 -14.67 -0.18
C LEU A 286 18.22 -15.33 -0.49
N TYR A 287 18.23 -16.40 -1.28
CA TYR A 287 19.46 -17.13 -1.58
C TYR A 287 20.44 -16.32 -2.41
N ARG A 288 19.94 -15.51 -3.35
CA ARG A 288 20.78 -14.57 -4.12
C ARG A 288 21.44 -13.55 -3.20
N ASN A 289 20.69 -12.92 -2.29
CA ASN A 289 21.22 -11.92 -1.36
C ASN A 289 22.22 -12.54 -0.36
N ARG A 290 21.91 -13.73 0.19
CA ARG A 290 22.81 -14.46 1.10
C ARG A 290 24.14 -14.82 0.42
N THR A 291 24.09 -15.29 -0.83
CA THR A 291 25.30 -15.62 -1.60
C THR A 291 26.16 -14.38 -1.83
N GLN A 292 25.54 -13.26 -2.24
CA GLN A 292 26.24 -12.00 -2.44
C GLN A 292 26.83 -11.44 -1.15
N TYR A 293 26.14 -11.56 -0.02
CA TYR A 293 26.63 -11.16 1.29
C TYR A 293 27.92 -11.92 1.65
N ILE A 294 27.87 -13.24 1.56
CA ILE A 294 29.00 -14.13 1.84
C ILE A 294 30.19 -13.85 0.91
N GLU A 295 29.95 -13.56 -0.37
CA GLU A 295 31.02 -13.24 -1.32
C GLU A 295 31.68 -11.88 -1.03
N LYS A 296 30.88 -10.86 -0.69
CA LYS A 296 31.40 -9.56 -0.24
C LYS A 296 32.22 -9.70 1.02
N GLU A 297 31.76 -10.50 1.98
CA GLU A 297 32.47 -10.76 3.23
C GLU A 297 33.84 -11.42 2.97
N LYS A 298 33.91 -12.43 2.09
CA LYS A 298 35.20 -13.03 1.68
C LYS A 298 36.16 -12.03 1.05
N VAL A 299 35.65 -11.20 0.14
CA VAL A 299 36.46 -10.16 -0.51
C VAL A 299 36.98 -9.16 0.52
N MET A 300 36.14 -8.76 1.48
CA MET A 300 36.51 -7.86 2.57
C MET A 300 37.57 -8.49 3.50
N MET A 301 37.39 -9.75 3.88
CA MET A 301 38.37 -10.50 4.67
C MET A 301 39.72 -10.62 3.96
N LYS A 302 39.72 -10.90 2.64
CA LYS A 302 40.96 -10.95 1.85
C LYS A 302 41.67 -9.58 1.79
N LYS A 303 40.92 -8.49 1.70
CA LYS A 303 41.48 -7.12 1.71
C LYS A 303 42.02 -6.73 3.09
N MET A 304 41.30 -7.01 4.17
CA MET A 304 41.78 -6.75 5.54
C MET A 304 43.00 -7.62 5.90
N GLY A 305 42.99 -8.91 5.51
CA GLY A 305 44.13 -9.80 5.69
C GLY A 305 45.36 -9.32 4.92
N GLY A 306 45.19 -8.78 3.71
CA GLY A 306 46.27 -8.15 2.96
C GLY A 306 46.83 -6.88 3.61
N PHE A 307 46.02 -6.12 4.35
CA PHE A 307 46.42 -4.91 5.06
C PHE A 307 47.13 -5.21 6.40
N LEU A 308 46.71 -6.25 7.13
CA LEU A 308 47.39 -6.71 8.35
C LEU A 308 48.72 -7.42 8.04
N LEU A 309 48.88 -7.97 6.84
CA LEU A 309 50.09 -8.70 6.40
C LEU A 309 51.08 -7.83 5.62
N THR A 310 50.84 -6.52 5.43
CA THR A 310 51.87 -5.62 4.89
C THR A 310 52.87 -5.27 6.00
N PRO A 311 54.14 -5.72 5.94
CA PRO A 311 55.16 -5.21 6.84
C PRO A 311 55.35 -3.74 6.50
N ALA A 312 55.17 -2.85 7.48
CA ALA A 312 55.61 -1.47 7.35
C ALA A 312 57.12 -1.49 7.06
N ALA A 313 57.47 -1.26 5.80
CA ALA A 313 58.84 -1.08 5.38
C ALA A 313 59.39 0.21 5.99
N THR A 314 60.01 0.12 7.16
CA THR A 314 60.99 1.09 7.61
C THR A 314 62.26 0.35 7.94
N GLY A 315 63.24 0.51 7.04
CA GLY A 315 64.54 -0.12 7.12
C GLY A 315 65.26 0.24 8.42
N ILE A 316 65.87 -0.78 9.01
CA ILE A 316 66.98 -0.63 9.93
C ILE A 316 68.03 -1.62 9.45
N GLU A 317 69.20 -1.06 9.09
CA GLU A 317 70.38 -1.78 8.64
C GLU A 317 70.89 -2.77 9.69
N ASP A 318 71.41 -3.88 9.19
CA ASP A 318 72.09 -4.94 9.93
C ASP A 318 73.20 -4.41 10.84
N LYS A 319 73.16 -4.77 12.12
CA LYS A 319 74.38 -4.99 12.91
C LYS A 319 74.25 -6.23 13.79
N GLU A 320 75.19 -7.13 13.58
CA GLU A 320 75.39 -8.39 14.30
C GLU A 320 75.55 -8.19 15.82
N GLY A 321 74.91 -9.07 16.59
CA GLY A 321 75.12 -9.23 18.03
C GLY A 321 74.23 -10.35 18.58
N LYS A 322 74.81 -11.53 18.81
CA LYS A 322 74.15 -12.69 19.43
C LYS A 322 73.71 -12.38 20.86
N GLU A 323 72.49 -12.79 21.23
CA GLU A 323 72.11 -13.29 22.56
C GLU A 323 70.82 -14.14 22.47
N PRO A 324 70.54 -15.07 23.41
CA PRO A 324 69.65 -16.21 23.20
C PRO A 324 68.16 -15.87 23.36
N ILE A 325 67.33 -16.55 22.57
CA ILE A 325 65.86 -16.41 22.50
C ILE A 325 65.22 -17.03 23.75
N ASP A 326 64.37 -16.23 24.42
CA ASP A 326 63.57 -16.60 25.59
C ASP A 326 62.30 -17.35 25.16
N THR A 327 61.93 -18.39 25.92
CA THR A 327 60.93 -19.42 25.54
C THR A 327 59.46 -19.01 25.67
N GLU A 328 59.14 -17.74 25.92
CA GLU A 328 57.76 -17.25 26.11
C GLU A 328 57.08 -16.72 24.81
N GLU A 329 57.83 -16.39 23.75
CA GLU A 329 57.29 -15.85 22.49
C GLU A 329 56.71 -16.89 21.51
N MET A 330 56.87 -18.20 21.80
CA MET A 330 56.32 -19.28 20.97
C MET A 330 54.85 -19.60 21.27
N ASP A 331 54.33 -19.23 22.44
CA ASP A 331 52.97 -19.61 22.87
C ASP A 331 51.89 -18.64 22.34
N GLU A 332 52.20 -17.34 22.23
CA GLU A 332 51.26 -16.34 21.67
C GLU A 332 51.08 -16.47 20.15
N ASN A 333 52.15 -16.84 19.43
CA ASN A 333 52.09 -17.10 18.00
C ASN A 333 51.28 -18.38 17.68
N ALA A 334 51.36 -19.40 18.54
CA ALA A 334 50.55 -20.61 18.41
C ALA A 334 49.07 -20.35 18.72
N ALA A 335 48.77 -19.51 19.72
CA ALA A 335 47.41 -19.11 20.05
C ALA A 335 46.75 -18.26 18.94
N GLN A 336 47.48 -17.35 18.31
CA GLN A 336 47.00 -16.60 17.14
C GLN A 336 46.76 -17.51 15.94
N ALA A 337 47.66 -18.45 15.65
CA ALA A 337 47.49 -19.42 14.57
C ALA A 337 46.29 -20.36 14.79
N HIS A 338 46.02 -20.76 16.05
CA HIS A 338 44.86 -21.57 16.41
C HIS A 338 43.54 -20.78 16.24
N ASN A 339 43.51 -19.52 16.65
CA ASN A 339 42.33 -18.66 16.51
C ASN A 339 42.03 -18.31 15.04
N GLU A 340 43.08 -18.19 14.20
CA GLU A 340 42.92 -18.08 12.75
C GLU A 340 42.40 -19.37 12.09
N GLN A 341 42.82 -20.54 12.57
CA GLN A 341 42.31 -21.82 12.07
C GLN A 341 40.82 -22.01 12.40
N ILE A 342 40.38 -21.61 13.60
CA ILE A 342 38.96 -21.64 14.00
C ILE A 342 38.13 -20.74 13.08
N LYS A 343 38.56 -19.49 12.86
CA LYS A 343 37.88 -18.56 11.93
C LYS A 343 37.81 -19.10 10.49
N ARG A 344 38.90 -19.71 9.99
CA ARG A 344 38.91 -20.32 8.64
C ARG A 344 37.94 -21.49 8.52
N LYS A 345 37.76 -22.26 9.59
CA LYS A 345 36.83 -23.39 9.63
C LYS A 345 35.38 -22.91 9.62
N ASP A 346 35.03 -21.91 10.43
CA ASP A 346 33.69 -21.31 10.44
C ASP A 346 33.31 -20.71 9.07
N ILE A 347 34.27 -20.08 8.39
CA ILE A 347 34.09 -19.56 7.03
C ILE A 347 33.92 -20.69 5.99
N SER A 348 34.67 -21.78 6.12
CA SER A 348 34.55 -22.95 5.24
C SER A 348 33.19 -23.64 5.40
N ASP A 349 32.73 -23.77 6.64
CA ASP A 349 31.47 -24.44 6.95
C ASP A 349 30.29 -23.60 6.43
N THR A 350 30.29 -22.29 6.66
CA THR A 350 29.30 -21.37 6.07
C THR A 350 29.34 -21.33 4.53
N MET A 351 30.52 -21.46 3.92
CA MET A 351 30.66 -21.60 2.45
C MET A 351 30.07 -22.90 1.91
N SER A 352 30.23 -23.98 2.65
CA SER A 352 29.71 -25.30 2.25
C SER A 352 28.18 -25.36 2.34
N GLU A 353 27.61 -24.75 3.39
CA GLU A 353 26.17 -24.58 3.55
C GLU A 353 25.58 -23.71 2.45
N ALA A 354 26.21 -22.58 2.12
CA ALA A 354 25.75 -21.69 1.06
C ALA A 354 25.75 -22.37 -0.32
N LYS A 355 26.75 -23.20 -0.63
CA LYS A 355 26.78 -23.98 -1.88
C LYS A 355 25.67 -25.04 -1.93
N ARG A 356 25.44 -25.71 -0.80
CA ARG A 356 24.36 -26.69 -0.66
C ARG A 356 22.99 -26.03 -0.82
N ASP A 357 22.82 -24.84 -0.28
CA ASP A 357 21.59 -24.08 -0.38
C ASP A 357 21.39 -23.52 -1.80
N HIS A 358 22.45 -23.06 -2.47
CA HIS A 358 22.39 -22.69 -3.90
C HIS A 358 21.94 -23.86 -4.79
N SER A 359 22.46 -25.07 -4.57
CA SER A 359 21.98 -26.25 -5.31
C SER A 359 20.51 -26.60 -5.04
N LYS A 360 19.96 -26.23 -3.87
CA LYS A 360 18.52 -26.41 -3.59
C LYS A 360 17.68 -25.38 -4.36
N VAL A 361 18.20 -24.17 -4.58
CA VAL A 361 17.55 -23.17 -5.44
C VAL A 361 17.49 -23.65 -6.87
N GLU A 362 18.60 -24.12 -7.41
CA GLU A 362 18.63 -24.67 -8.77
C GLU A 362 17.67 -25.86 -8.91
N ALA A 363 17.52 -26.68 -7.86
CA ALA A 363 16.54 -27.76 -7.83
C ALA A 363 15.09 -27.24 -7.79
N VAL A 364 14.79 -26.19 -7.02
CA VAL A 364 13.46 -25.56 -7.00
C VAL A 364 13.16 -24.88 -8.35
N ASP A 365 14.14 -24.19 -8.94
CA ASP A 365 14.02 -23.57 -10.26
C ASP A 365 13.80 -24.62 -11.35
N ALA A 366 14.46 -25.78 -11.26
CA ALA A 366 14.24 -26.90 -12.17
C ALA A 366 12.82 -27.48 -12.04
N VAL A 367 12.31 -27.66 -10.81
CA VAL A 367 10.95 -28.15 -10.56
C VAL A 367 9.90 -27.15 -11.07
N VAL A 368 10.09 -25.84 -10.83
CA VAL A 368 9.19 -24.80 -11.34
C VAL A 368 9.18 -24.77 -12.87
N ARG A 369 10.35 -24.92 -13.48
CA ARG A 369 10.49 -24.94 -14.93
C ARG A 369 9.85 -26.19 -15.55
N GLU A 370 9.97 -27.35 -14.89
CA GLU A 370 9.27 -28.58 -15.28
C GLU A 370 7.74 -28.42 -15.12
N GLU A 371 7.23 -27.81 -14.05
CA GLU A 371 5.79 -27.56 -13.85
C GLU A 371 5.22 -26.51 -14.82
N GLU A 372 6.00 -25.51 -15.23
CA GLU A 372 5.61 -24.53 -16.27
C GLU A 372 5.56 -25.17 -17.66
N GLU A 373 6.52 -26.06 -17.97
CA GLU A 373 6.54 -26.86 -19.20
C GLU A 373 5.38 -27.89 -19.20
N GLU A 374 5.05 -28.49 -18.06
CA GLU A 374 3.94 -29.44 -17.90
C GLU A 374 2.57 -28.76 -17.99
N ASN A 375 2.38 -27.58 -17.38
CA ASN A 375 1.15 -26.78 -17.54
C ASN A 375 0.95 -26.24 -18.96
N GLN A 376 2.04 -25.84 -19.65
CA GLN A 376 1.96 -25.48 -21.08
C GLN A 376 1.58 -26.68 -21.93
N SER A 377 2.10 -27.87 -21.61
CA SER A 377 1.77 -29.10 -22.33
C SER A 377 0.31 -29.54 -22.12
N GLN A 378 -0.23 -29.41 -20.90
CA GLN A 378 -1.63 -29.74 -20.57
C GLN A 378 -2.61 -28.74 -21.21
N THR A 379 -2.29 -27.43 -21.23
CA THR A 379 -3.12 -26.45 -21.96
C THR A 379 -3.08 -26.64 -23.48
N THR A 380 -1.98 -27.15 -24.06
CA THR A 380 -1.96 -27.51 -25.49
C THR A 380 -2.66 -28.85 -25.78
N ALA A 381 -2.69 -29.79 -24.84
CA ALA A 381 -3.35 -31.09 -25.00
C ALA A 381 -4.88 -31.00 -24.82
N GLU A 382 -5.38 -30.16 -23.90
CA GLU A 382 -6.83 -29.90 -23.72
C GLU A 382 -7.45 -29.17 -24.92
N ILE A 383 -6.66 -28.43 -25.72
CA ILE A 383 -7.15 -27.76 -26.95
C ILE A 383 -7.31 -28.76 -28.11
N THR A 384 -6.70 -29.95 -28.05
CA THR A 384 -6.68 -30.89 -29.19
C THR A 384 -7.62 -32.09 -29.10
N ASP A 385 -8.14 -32.46 -27.92
CA ASP A 385 -8.87 -33.74 -27.76
C ASP A 385 -10.40 -33.67 -27.53
N ASP A 386 -11.03 -32.50 -27.31
CA ASP A 386 -12.49 -32.41 -27.14
C ASP A 386 -13.18 -31.56 -28.21
N ALA A 387 -13.24 -32.09 -29.43
CA ALA A 387 -14.11 -31.62 -30.49
C ALA A 387 -15.30 -32.59 -30.69
N ALA A 388 -16.32 -32.50 -29.81
CA ALA A 388 -17.70 -32.94 -30.10
C ALA A 388 -18.72 -32.16 -29.23
N PRO A 389 -19.90 -31.80 -29.75
CA PRO A 389 -20.61 -30.59 -29.35
C PRO A 389 -21.63 -30.83 -28.22
N LEU A 390 -21.65 -29.94 -27.22
CA LEU A 390 -22.74 -29.84 -26.25
C LEU A 390 -23.39 -28.45 -26.31
N GLU A 391 -24.71 -28.46 -26.31
CA GLU A 391 -25.63 -27.36 -26.58
C GLU A 391 -25.37 -26.12 -25.71
N GLN A 392 -25.15 -25.00 -26.40
CA GLN A 392 -24.96 -23.69 -25.77
C GLN A 392 -26.31 -22.97 -25.68
N GLU A 393 -26.76 -22.72 -24.46
CA GLU A 393 -27.93 -21.91 -24.17
C GLU A 393 -27.66 -20.47 -24.62
N ASN A 394 -28.31 -20.11 -25.73
CA ASN A 394 -28.15 -18.85 -26.45
C ASN A 394 -28.63 -17.66 -25.59
N ARG A 395 -27.70 -16.90 -24.99
CA ARG A 395 -27.98 -15.52 -24.58
C ARG A 395 -27.40 -14.57 -25.64
N PRO A 396 -28.17 -13.61 -26.16
CA PRO A 396 -27.68 -12.73 -27.21
C PRO A 396 -26.55 -11.84 -26.66
N ILE A 397 -25.35 -12.04 -27.20
CA ILE A 397 -24.20 -11.15 -27.05
C ILE A 397 -24.63 -9.76 -27.51
N ASN A 398 -24.35 -8.75 -26.68
CA ASN A 398 -24.62 -7.35 -26.99
C ASN A 398 -24.08 -7.02 -28.40
N PRO A 399 -24.90 -6.54 -29.35
CA PRO A 399 -24.49 -6.27 -30.72
C PRO A 399 -23.28 -5.33 -30.82
N TRP A 400 -23.13 -4.43 -29.85
CA TRP A 400 -21.97 -3.53 -29.75
C TRP A 400 -20.68 -4.26 -29.43
N LEU A 401 -20.73 -5.32 -28.60
CA LEU A 401 -19.56 -6.10 -28.25
C LEU A 401 -19.15 -7.03 -29.41
N ALA A 402 -20.12 -7.61 -30.12
CA ALA A 402 -19.85 -8.39 -31.32
C ALA A 402 -19.26 -7.53 -32.45
N TRP A 403 -19.79 -6.31 -32.66
CA TRP A 403 -19.23 -5.34 -33.61
C TRP A 403 -17.82 -4.90 -33.20
N TYR A 404 -17.60 -4.61 -31.91
CA TYR A 404 -16.29 -4.20 -31.40
C TYR A 404 -15.24 -5.29 -31.60
N ILE A 405 -15.56 -6.54 -31.28
CA ILE A 405 -14.64 -7.67 -31.43
C ILE A 405 -14.34 -7.93 -32.92
N SER A 406 -15.33 -7.84 -33.82
CA SER A 406 -15.10 -8.07 -35.25
C SER A 406 -14.34 -6.95 -35.97
N HIS A 407 -14.23 -5.76 -35.37
CA HIS A 407 -13.54 -4.60 -35.95
C HIS A 407 -12.28 -4.20 -35.17
N TYR A 408 -11.97 -4.87 -34.05
CA TYR A 408 -10.81 -4.59 -33.20
C TYR A 408 -9.48 -4.64 -33.97
N ASP A 409 -9.30 -5.66 -34.82
CA ASP A 409 -8.11 -5.76 -35.68
C ASP A 409 -7.99 -4.60 -36.68
N TRP A 410 -9.13 -4.07 -37.14
CA TRP A 410 -9.15 -2.90 -38.02
C TRP A 410 -8.77 -1.61 -37.27
N PHE A 411 -9.19 -1.47 -36.02
CA PHE A 411 -8.80 -0.34 -35.17
C PHE A 411 -7.31 -0.37 -34.79
N VAL A 412 -6.78 -1.55 -34.49
CA VAL A 412 -5.35 -1.71 -34.17
C VAL A 412 -4.49 -1.45 -35.42
N THR A 413 -4.86 -1.98 -36.58
CA THR A 413 -4.14 -1.68 -37.84
C THR A 413 -4.27 -0.22 -38.27
N ALA A 414 -5.44 0.42 -38.08
CA ALA A 414 -5.61 1.85 -38.31
C ALA A 414 -4.72 2.69 -37.39
N ALA A 415 -4.58 2.32 -36.10
CA ALA A 415 -3.73 3.04 -35.15
C ALA A 415 -2.24 2.94 -35.52
N PHE A 416 -1.75 1.78 -35.97
CA PHE A 416 -0.33 1.61 -36.32
C PHE A 416 0.06 2.15 -37.70
N ILE A 417 -0.90 2.40 -38.60
CA ILE A 417 -0.61 2.91 -39.96
C ILE A 417 -1.00 4.39 -40.11
N ILE A 418 -2.17 4.80 -39.60
CA ILE A 418 -2.71 6.14 -39.84
C ILE A 418 -2.11 7.18 -38.88
N LEU A 419 -1.86 6.84 -37.60
CA LEU A 419 -1.26 7.78 -36.65
C LEU A 419 0.16 8.19 -37.03
N PRO A 420 1.05 7.29 -37.51
CA PRO A 420 2.36 7.68 -38.01
C PRO A 420 2.28 8.55 -39.26
N LEU A 421 1.34 8.28 -40.17
CA LEU A 421 1.14 9.08 -41.38
C LEU A 421 0.61 10.49 -41.07
N LEU A 422 -0.26 10.64 -40.07
CA LEU A 422 -0.73 11.95 -39.60
C LEU A 422 0.39 12.75 -38.91
N PHE A 423 1.27 12.08 -38.16
CA PHE A 423 2.47 12.70 -37.60
C PHE A 423 3.44 13.16 -38.70
N LEU A 424 3.69 12.31 -39.70
CA LEU A 424 4.52 12.66 -40.85
C LEU A 424 3.94 13.84 -41.64
N TRP A 425 2.61 13.92 -41.77
CA TRP A 425 1.93 15.03 -42.45
C TRP A 425 1.99 16.32 -41.63
N GLY A 426 1.94 16.24 -40.30
CA GLY A 426 2.18 17.36 -39.38
C GLY A 426 3.59 17.92 -39.50
N ASP A 427 4.60 17.05 -39.60
CA ASP A 427 6.01 17.43 -39.79
C ASP A 427 6.29 18.03 -41.17
N ILE A 428 5.64 17.52 -42.22
CA ILE A 428 5.72 18.12 -43.55
C ILE A 428 5.10 19.53 -43.51
N LYS A 429 3.92 19.69 -42.91
CA LYS A 429 3.23 20.99 -42.82
C LYS A 429 4.03 22.03 -42.01
N SER A 430 4.68 21.60 -40.93
CA SER A 430 5.54 22.48 -40.12
C SER A 430 6.85 22.86 -40.83
N SER A 431 7.41 21.96 -41.64
CA SER A 431 8.59 22.21 -42.47
C SER A 431 8.30 23.19 -43.62
N TRP A 432 7.15 23.04 -44.30
CA TRP A 432 6.71 24.00 -45.33
C TRP A 432 6.39 25.38 -44.74
N ALA A 433 5.78 25.45 -43.55
CA ALA A 433 5.53 26.72 -42.85
C ALA A 433 6.83 27.45 -42.47
N ARG A 434 7.88 26.73 -42.05
CA ARG A 434 9.21 27.31 -41.79
C ARG A 434 9.86 27.87 -43.05
N ARG A 435 9.84 27.12 -44.17
CA ARG A 435 10.40 27.57 -45.45
C ARG A 435 9.69 28.79 -46.03
N LEU A 436 8.36 28.88 -45.91
CA LEU A 436 7.61 30.08 -46.31
C LEU A 436 7.93 31.29 -45.41
N SER A 437 8.22 31.08 -44.13
CA SER A 437 8.64 32.16 -43.22
C SER A 437 10.06 32.67 -43.50
N GLU A 438 10.94 31.84 -44.05
CA GLU A 438 12.31 32.22 -44.46
C GLU A 438 12.30 33.00 -45.78
N VAL A 439 11.45 32.61 -46.74
CA VAL A 439 11.25 33.36 -47.99
C VAL A 439 10.61 34.73 -47.74
N GLY A 440 9.75 34.85 -46.72
CA GLY A 440 9.15 36.13 -46.30
C GLY A 440 10.09 37.07 -45.55
N LYS A 441 11.26 36.61 -45.08
CA LYS A 441 12.27 37.41 -44.36
C LYS A 441 13.48 37.79 -45.21
N GLY A 442 13.54 37.36 -46.47
CA GLY A 442 14.60 37.68 -47.44
C GLY A 442 14.28 38.85 -48.39
N GLY A 443 13.27 39.66 -48.10
CA GLY A 443 12.94 40.86 -48.90
C GLY A 443 13.81 42.06 -48.51
N GLY A 444 15.05 42.10 -49.00
CA GLY A 444 15.90 43.27 -48.77
C GLY A 444 17.36 43.15 -49.16
N GLN A 445 17.67 42.86 -50.43
CA GLN A 445 18.73 43.60 -51.14
C GLN A 445 18.75 43.22 -52.63
N VAL A 446 18.43 44.23 -53.43
CA VAL A 446 18.63 44.27 -54.88
C VAL A 446 20.13 44.36 -55.13
N GLY A 447 20.67 43.43 -55.92
CA GLY A 447 22.06 43.39 -56.35
C GLY A 447 22.19 42.65 -57.68
N SER A 448 21.98 43.41 -58.76
CA SER A 448 22.51 43.29 -60.13
C SER A 448 23.33 42.06 -60.56
N ALA A 449 23.08 41.65 -61.82
CA ALA A 449 23.82 40.73 -62.71
C ALA A 449 23.31 39.28 -62.65
N GLY A 450 22.99 38.58 -63.75
CA GLY A 450 23.07 38.82 -65.18
C GLY A 450 22.47 37.58 -65.87
N GLU A 451 22.08 37.74 -67.13
CA GLU A 451 21.36 36.80 -68.00
C GLU A 451 21.90 35.35 -68.02
N LEU A 452 21.00 34.36 -67.93
CA LEU A 452 20.71 33.35 -68.97
C LEU A 452 19.64 32.34 -68.50
#